data_AF-A0A2J6WHJ6-F1
#
_entry.id   AF-A0A2J6WHJ6-F1
#
_cell.length_a   1.000
_cell.length_b   1.000
_cell.length_c   1.000
_cell.angle_alpha   90.00
_cell.angle_beta   90.00
_cell.angle_gamma   90.00
#
_symmetry.space_group_name_H-M   'P 1'
#
loop_
_entity.id
_entity.type
_entity.pdbx_description
1 polymer ?
#
loop_
_entity_poly.entity_id
_entity_poly.type
_entity_poly.pdbx_seq_one_letter_code
_entity_poly.pdbx_strand_id
1 'polypeptide(L)'
;MVCTKYHKFINDFLDNEIDNMNELDLLSHLSSCEECKIYLSNITKIKSNIKESFLNTPHKKNIDLSKSIMNKINSSRTTYKKRASIKLVYKIATLILILSAILIAKYTQNGKNNFAMQEEERMVFEHLEKSQNSYVVNIAYSQGQ
;
A
#
# COMPACT_ATOMS: atom_id res chain seq x y z
N MET A 1 -4.07 44.68 42.58
CA MET A 1 -4.41 43.27 42.22
C MET A 1 -5.42 43.12 41.07
N VAL A 2 -5.91 44.21 40.44
CA VAL A 2 -6.96 44.16 39.40
C VAL A 2 -6.40 43.96 37.98
N CYS A 3 -5.12 44.25 37.74
CA CYS A 3 -4.53 44.28 36.40
C CYS A 3 -4.10 42.90 35.86
N THR A 4 -3.95 41.88 36.71
CA THR A 4 -3.44 40.56 36.29
C THR A 4 -4.32 39.89 35.24
N LYS A 5 -5.65 40.01 35.35
CA LYS A 5 -6.60 39.51 34.35
C LYS A 5 -6.35 40.18 32.99
N TYR A 6 -6.16 41.50 32.99
CA TYR A 6 -5.97 42.27 31.77
C TYR A 6 -4.60 42.07 31.15
N HIS A 7 -3.57 41.75 31.92
CA HIS A 7 -2.28 41.32 31.37
C HIS A 7 -2.44 40.03 30.55
N LYS A 8 -3.26 39.08 31.02
CA LYS A 8 -3.60 37.88 30.23
C LYS A 8 -4.32 38.27 28.94
N PHE A 9 -5.37 39.09 29.03
CA PHE A 9 -6.11 39.56 27.85
C PHE A 9 -5.22 40.30 26.86
N ILE A 10 -4.26 41.09 27.33
CA ILE A 10 -3.28 41.77 26.46
C ILE A 10 -2.43 40.74 25.69
N ASN A 11 -1.99 39.66 26.32
CA ASN A 11 -1.24 38.62 25.64
C ASN A 11 -2.12 37.89 24.61
N ASP A 12 -3.33 37.48 25.02
CA ASP A 12 -4.29 36.82 24.12
C ASP A 12 -4.65 37.72 22.93
N PHE A 13 -4.80 39.03 23.14
CA PHE A 13 -5.04 40.02 22.09
C PHE A 13 -3.87 40.13 21.11
N LEU A 14 -2.63 40.12 21.59
CA LEU A 14 -1.43 40.23 20.75
C LEU A 14 -1.21 39.00 19.85
N ASP A 15 -1.72 37.84 20.25
CA ASP A 15 -1.64 36.57 19.51
C ASP A 15 -2.89 36.30 18.65
N ASN A 16 -3.87 37.21 18.66
CA ASN A 16 -5.19 37.07 18.02
C ASN A 16 -6.01 35.88 18.54
N GLU A 17 -5.87 35.56 19.83
CA GLU A 17 -6.58 34.47 20.52
C GLU A 17 -7.66 34.96 21.49
N ILE A 18 -7.83 36.29 21.62
CA ILE A 18 -8.87 36.88 22.45
C ILE A 18 -10.25 36.76 21.78
N ASP A 19 -11.28 36.46 22.58
CA ASP A 19 -12.67 36.50 22.14
C ASP A 19 -13.25 37.92 22.19
N ASN A 20 -14.27 38.17 21.37
CA ASN A 20 -14.87 39.50 21.20
C ASN A 20 -15.36 40.14 22.52
N MET A 21 -15.86 39.34 23.47
CA MET A 21 -16.38 39.89 24.74
C MET A 21 -15.23 40.37 25.64
N ASN A 22 -14.17 39.57 25.76
CA ASN A 22 -13.00 39.94 26.52
C ASN A 22 -12.18 41.05 25.85
N GLU A 23 -12.21 41.14 24.52
CA GLU A 23 -11.60 42.26 23.80
C GLU A 23 -12.28 43.59 24.16
N LEU A 24 -13.62 43.64 24.15
CA LEU A 24 -14.36 44.84 24.57
C LEU A 24 -14.09 45.22 26.03
N ASP A 25 -14.05 44.24 26.92
CA ASP A 25 -13.69 44.43 28.35
C ASP A 25 -12.26 44.98 28.50
N LEU A 26 -11.31 44.42 27.75
CA LEU A 26 -9.93 44.89 27.72
C LEU A 26 -9.84 46.34 27.22
N LEU A 27 -10.48 46.68 26.11
CA LEU A 27 -10.47 48.03 25.54
C LEU A 27 -11.08 49.05 26.52
N SER A 28 -12.16 48.67 27.20
CA SER A 28 -12.76 49.48 28.27
C SER A 28 -11.77 49.71 29.41
N HIS A 29 -11.11 48.65 29.90
CA HIS A 29 -10.12 48.77 30.97
C HIS A 29 -8.92 49.65 30.57
N LEU A 30 -8.40 49.44 29.35
CA LEU A 30 -7.29 50.22 28.79
C LEU A 30 -7.63 51.71 28.65
N SER A 31 -8.90 52.11 28.56
CA SER A 31 -9.26 53.54 28.53
C SER A 31 -8.91 54.26 29.84
N SER A 32 -8.99 53.55 30.97
CA SER A 32 -8.89 54.11 32.32
C SER A 32 -7.63 53.70 33.09
N CYS A 33 -6.98 52.57 32.72
CA CYS A 33 -5.85 52.02 33.46
C CYS A 33 -4.51 52.30 32.78
N GLU A 34 -3.73 53.21 33.35
CA GLU A 34 -2.42 53.60 32.79
C GLU A 34 -1.38 52.48 32.89
N GLU A 35 -1.39 51.68 33.96
CA GLU A 35 -0.47 50.55 34.13
C GLU A 35 -0.59 49.53 32.99
N CYS A 36 -1.83 49.17 32.62
CA CYS A 36 -2.10 48.23 31.54
C CYS A 36 -1.76 48.81 30.16
N LYS A 37 -1.93 50.12 29.94
CA LYS A 37 -1.45 50.79 28.71
C LYS A 37 0.07 50.72 28.58
N ILE A 38 0.79 50.99 29.67
CA ILE A 38 2.25 50.91 29.72
C ILE A 38 2.69 49.47 29.44
N TYR A 39 2.03 48.48 30.05
CA TYR A 39 2.30 47.07 29.81
C TYR A 39 2.12 46.69 28.33
N LEU A 40 0.98 47.03 27.71
CA LEU A 40 0.72 46.79 26.29
C LEU A 40 1.76 47.44 25.38
N SER A 41 2.10 48.71 25.65
CA SER A 41 3.14 49.43 24.90
C SER A 41 4.50 48.73 25.01
N ASN A 42 4.89 48.30 26.21
CA ASN A 42 6.18 47.64 26.44
C ASN A 42 6.28 46.30 25.72
N ILE A 43 5.25 45.45 25.83
CA ILE A 43 5.24 44.16 25.14
C ILE A 43 5.22 44.35 23.61
N THR A 44 4.46 45.32 23.11
CA THR A 44 4.44 45.64 21.67
C THR A 44 5.81 46.08 21.16
N LYS A 45 6.53 46.92 21.92
CA LYS A 45 7.92 47.32 21.60
C LYS A 45 8.87 46.13 21.62
N ILE A 46 8.73 45.23 22.59
CA ILE A 46 9.55 44.01 22.63
C ILE A 46 9.29 43.16 21.37
N LYS A 47 8.02 42.95 21.01
CA LYS A 47 7.62 42.23 19.78
C LYS A 47 8.21 42.86 18.52
N SER A 48 8.18 44.19 18.40
CA SER A 48 8.79 44.89 17.25
C SER A 48 10.31 44.76 17.23
N ASN A 49 10.97 44.91 18.38
CA ASN A 49 12.44 44.82 18.47
C ASN A 49 12.94 43.41 18.15
N ILE A 50 12.24 42.38 18.62
CA ILE A 50 12.53 40.99 18.27
C ILE A 50 12.39 40.82 16.75
N LYS A 51 11.27 41.25 16.17
CA LYS A 51 11.02 41.18 14.72
C LYS A 51 12.12 41.89 13.93
N GLU A 52 12.49 43.09 14.33
CA GLU A 52 13.54 43.88 13.68
C GLU A 52 14.91 43.20 13.77
N SER A 53 15.26 42.65 14.94
CA SER A 53 16.51 41.89 15.14
C SER A 53 16.58 40.66 14.22
N PHE A 54 15.46 39.97 14.03
CA PHE A 54 15.36 38.86 13.07
C PHE A 54 15.42 39.31 11.60
N LEU A 55 14.99 40.52 11.27
CA LEU A 55 15.03 41.05 9.90
C LEU A 55 16.40 41.62 9.53
N ASN A 56 17.09 42.23 10.50
CA ASN A 56 18.37 42.91 10.33
C ASN A 56 19.58 41.98 10.55
N THR A 57 19.36 40.70 10.86
CA THR A 57 20.45 39.73 11.02
C THR A 57 21.06 39.39 9.65
N PRO A 58 22.40 39.53 9.48
CA PRO A 58 23.10 39.37 8.20
C PRO A 58 23.05 37.94 7.63
N HIS A 59 22.56 36.96 8.41
CA HIS A 59 22.32 35.59 7.95
C HIS A 59 21.04 35.42 7.13
N LYS A 60 20.26 36.49 6.90
CA LYS A 60 19.16 36.53 5.93
C LYS A 60 19.68 36.56 4.48
N LYS A 61 20.57 35.63 4.14
CA LYS A 61 20.64 35.15 2.76
C LYS A 61 19.23 34.64 2.47
N ASN A 62 18.54 35.19 1.48
CA ASN A 62 17.22 34.71 1.06
C ASN A 62 17.35 33.24 0.66
N ILE A 63 17.23 32.33 1.63
CA ILE A 63 17.13 30.91 1.38
C ILE A 63 15.70 30.75 0.87
N ASP A 64 15.55 30.80 -0.45
CA ASP A 64 14.29 30.47 -1.10
C ASP A 64 14.02 28.98 -0.91
N LEU A 65 13.38 28.66 0.21
CA LEU A 65 12.92 27.33 0.54
C LEU A 65 11.64 26.96 -0.21
N SER A 66 11.03 27.87 -0.97
CA SER A 66 9.77 27.64 -1.67
C SER A 66 9.86 26.43 -2.58
N LYS A 67 10.98 26.29 -3.31
CA LYS A 67 11.22 25.13 -4.17
C LYS A 67 11.36 23.82 -3.38
N SER A 68 12.02 23.86 -2.23
CA SER A 68 12.19 22.69 -1.35
C SER A 68 10.87 22.26 -0.71
N ILE A 69 10.08 23.23 -0.24
CA ILE A 69 8.75 23.03 0.33
C ILE A 69 7.80 22.47 -0.72
N MET A 70 7.74 23.07 -1.91
CA MET A 70 6.85 22.64 -2.98
C MET A 70 7.22 21.24 -3.49
N ASN A 71 8.51 20.93 -3.56
CA ASN A 71 8.96 19.56 -3.86
C ASN A 71 8.49 18.56 -2.81
N LYS A 72 8.55 18.88 -1.51
CA LYS A 72 8.04 18.00 -0.46
C LYS A 72 6.51 17.81 -0.55
N ILE A 73 5.75 18.88 -0.75
CA ILE A 73 4.29 18.84 -0.94
C ILE A 73 3.90 18.02 -2.17
N ASN A 74 4.64 18.14 -3.26
CA ASN A 74 4.36 17.39 -4.49
C ASN A 74 4.83 15.93 -4.39
N SER A 75 5.92 15.65 -3.66
CA SER A 75 6.43 14.28 -3.45
C SER A 75 5.58 13.45 -2.48
N SER A 76 4.84 14.10 -1.57
CA SER A 76 3.89 13.43 -0.69
C SER A 76 2.58 13.04 -1.39
N ARG A 77 2.32 13.56 -2.60
CA ARG A 77 1.37 12.94 -3.53
C ARG A 77 2.01 11.66 -4.03
N THR A 78 1.74 10.59 -3.29
CA THR A 78 2.08 9.22 -3.63
C THR A 78 1.92 9.02 -5.12
N THR A 79 3.05 8.84 -5.82
CA THR A 79 3.01 8.08 -7.07
C THR A 79 2.53 6.71 -6.65
N TYR A 80 1.22 6.46 -6.77
CA TYR A 80 0.70 5.12 -6.84
C TYR A 80 1.52 4.45 -7.95
N LYS A 81 2.54 3.67 -7.55
CA LYS A 81 3.28 2.82 -8.46
C LYS A 81 2.19 2.05 -9.19
N LYS A 82 1.97 2.37 -10.46
CA LYS A 82 0.97 1.70 -11.29
C LYS A 82 1.24 0.22 -11.11
N ARG A 83 0.37 -0.46 -10.35
CA ARG A 83 0.34 -1.92 -10.28
C ARG A 83 0.47 -2.37 -11.72
N ALA A 84 1.48 -3.19 -12.02
CA ALA A 84 1.64 -3.80 -13.33
C ALA A 84 0.24 -4.20 -13.81
N SER A 85 -0.15 -3.70 -14.99
CA SER A 85 -1.54 -3.69 -15.42
C SER A 85 -2.15 -5.06 -15.14
N ILE A 86 -3.19 -5.14 -14.29
CA ILE A 86 -3.83 -6.40 -13.86
C ILE A 86 -4.13 -7.31 -15.07
N LYS A 87 -4.38 -6.69 -16.24
CA LYS A 87 -4.52 -7.34 -17.55
C LYS A 87 -3.35 -8.25 -17.95
N LEU A 88 -2.11 -7.89 -17.63
CA LEU A 88 -0.91 -8.67 -17.94
C LEU A 88 -0.79 -9.90 -17.03
N VAL A 89 -1.08 -9.74 -15.74
CA VAL A 89 -1.11 -10.86 -14.77
C VAL A 89 -2.18 -11.88 -15.16
N TYR A 90 -3.36 -11.40 -15.57
CA TYR A 90 -4.44 -12.28 -16.03
C TYR A 90 -4.05 -13.08 -17.28
N LYS A 91 -3.41 -12.44 -18.28
CA LYS A 91 -2.93 -13.13 -19.49
C LYS A 91 -1.91 -14.23 -19.19
N ILE A 92 -0.97 -13.97 -18.27
CA ILE A 92 0.03 -14.97 -17.87
C ILE A 92 -0.65 -16.13 -17.14
N ALA A 93 -1.57 -15.85 -16.21
CA ALA A 93 -2.29 -16.88 -15.46
C ALA A 93 -3.13 -17.79 -16.40
N THR A 94 -3.83 -17.21 -17.38
CA THR A 94 -4.59 -18.01 -18.36
C THR A 94 -3.68 -18.91 -19.20
N LEU A 95 -2.48 -18.45 -19.56
CA LEU A 95 -1.55 -19.23 -20.38
C LEU A 95 -0.97 -20.41 -19.59
N ILE A 96 -0.68 -20.22 -18.30
CA ILE A 96 -0.25 -21.29 -17.39
C ILE A 96 -1.34 -22.37 -17.23
N LEU A 97 -2.60 -21.97 -17.06
CA LEU A 97 -3.72 -22.91 -16.94
C LEU A 97 -3.96 -23.73 -18.21
N ILE A 98 -3.80 -23.12 -19.39
CA ILE A 98 -3.92 -23.83 -20.66
C ILE A 98 -2.78 -24.85 -20.82
N LEU A 99 -1.54 -24.46 -20.50
CA LEU A 99 -0.39 -25.37 -20.57
C LEU A 99 -0.52 -26.55 -19.60
N SER A 100 -0.98 -26.32 -18.37
CA SER A 100 -1.18 -27.40 -17.39
C SER A 100 -2.26 -28.37 -17.85
N ALA A 101 -3.38 -27.88 -18.40
CA ALA A 101 -4.43 -28.72 -18.97
C ALA A 101 -3.93 -29.60 -20.14
N ILE A 102 -3.11 -29.04 -21.03
CA ILE A 102 -2.50 -29.78 -22.14
C ILE A 102 -1.57 -30.88 -21.63
N LEU A 103 -0.76 -30.60 -20.61
CA LEU A 103 0.14 -31.60 -20.01
C LEU A 103 -0.64 -32.74 -19.36
N ILE A 104 -1.72 -32.44 -18.62
CA ILE A 104 -2.59 -33.46 -18.01
C ILE A 104 -3.29 -34.31 -19.08
N ALA A 105 -3.78 -33.70 -20.16
CA ALA A 105 -4.40 -34.41 -21.27
C ALA A 105 -3.41 -35.37 -21.96
N LYS A 106 -2.18 -34.92 -22.22
CA LYS A 106 -1.13 -35.78 -22.79
C LYS A 106 -0.75 -36.93 -21.86
N TYR A 107 -0.59 -36.66 -20.55
CA TYR A 107 -0.24 -37.69 -19.58
C TYR A 107 -1.33 -38.77 -19.48
N THR A 108 -2.60 -38.36 -19.41
CA THR A 108 -3.74 -39.29 -19.34
C THR A 108 -3.91 -40.10 -20.62
N GLN A 109 -3.70 -39.49 -21.81
CA GLN A 109 -3.74 -40.21 -23.08
C GLN A 109 -2.61 -41.23 -23.19
N ASN A 110 -1.39 -40.87 -22.78
CA ASN A 110 -0.25 -41.78 -22.81
C ASN A 110 -0.45 -42.96 -21.84
N GLY A 111 -1.03 -42.71 -20.66
CA GLY A 111 -1.41 -43.77 -19.72
C GLY A 111 -2.46 -44.73 -20.28
N LYS A 112 -3.48 -44.20 -21.00
CA LYS A 112 -4.49 -45.04 -21.67
C LYS A 112 -3.91 -45.87 -22.81
N ASN A 113 -3.01 -45.31 -23.62
CA ASN A 113 -2.35 -46.03 -24.70
C ASN A 113 -1.47 -47.17 -24.16
N ASN A 114 -0.75 -46.94 -23.06
CA ASN A 114 0.05 -47.97 -22.42
C ASN A 114 -0.80 -49.08 -21.80
N PHE A 115 -1.96 -48.75 -21.22
CA PHE A 115 -2.91 -49.74 -20.71
C PHE A 115 -3.53 -50.58 -21.84
N ALA A 116 -3.95 -49.94 -22.94
CA ALA A 116 -4.53 -50.65 -24.08
C ALA A 116 -3.53 -51.62 -24.72
N MET A 117 -2.26 -51.21 -24.84
CA MET A 117 -1.19 -52.07 -25.38
C MET A 117 -0.92 -53.29 -24.46
N GLN A 118 -0.95 -53.10 -23.14
CA GLN A 118 -0.74 -54.19 -22.18
C GLN A 118 -1.92 -55.17 -22.13
N GLU A 119 -3.15 -54.69 -22.35
CA GLU A 119 -4.35 -55.52 -22.46
C GLU A 119 -4.32 -56.39 -23.73
N GLU A 120 -3.90 -55.82 -24.87
CA GLU A 120 -3.72 -56.56 -26.12
C GLU A 120 -2.65 -57.66 -25.99
N GLU A 121 -1.49 -57.35 -25.41
CA GLU A 121 -0.45 -58.35 -25.16
C GLU A 121 -0.98 -59.51 -24.29
N ARG A 122 -1.72 -59.21 -23.22
CA ARG A 122 -2.29 -60.23 -22.32
C ARG A 122 -3.30 -61.13 -23.05
N MET A 123 -4.16 -60.56 -23.89
CA MET A 123 -5.14 -61.32 -24.67
C MET A 123 -4.47 -62.25 -25.69
N VAL A 124 -3.36 -61.82 -26.30
CA VAL A 124 -2.57 -62.65 -27.23
C VAL A 124 -1.93 -63.83 -26.48
N PHE A 125 -1.34 -63.59 -25.31
CA PHE A 125 -0.76 -64.66 -24.48
C PHE A 125 -1.81 -65.70 -24.05
N GLU A 126 -3.00 -65.26 -23.64
CA GLU A 126 -4.08 -66.17 -23.24
C GLU A 126 -4.57 -67.05 -24.40
N HIS A 127 -4.69 -66.49 -25.61
CA HIS A 127 -5.04 -67.27 -26.80
C HIS A 127 -3.96 -68.28 -27.17
N LEU A 128 -2.69 -67.90 -27.07
CA LEU A 128 -1.56 -68.82 -27.33
C LEU A 128 -1.55 -69.97 -26.32
N GLU A 129 -1.69 -69.69 -25.03
CA GLU A 129 -1.74 -70.70 -23.97
C GLU A 129 -2.93 -71.66 -24.16
N LYS A 130 -4.12 -71.13 -24.47
CA LYS A 130 -5.31 -71.95 -24.75
C LYS A 130 -5.13 -72.81 -26.00
N SER A 131 -4.50 -72.28 -27.04
CA SER A 131 -4.20 -73.05 -28.25
C SER A 131 -3.23 -74.19 -27.95
N GLN A 132 -2.16 -73.92 -27.19
CA GLN A 132 -1.15 -74.90 -26.82
C GLN A 132 -1.75 -76.01 -25.95
N ASN A 133 -2.58 -75.66 -24.97
CA ASN A 133 -3.31 -76.63 -24.16
C ASN A 133 -4.29 -77.47 -24.99
N SER A 134 -4.96 -76.90 -26.00
CA SER A 134 -5.81 -77.65 -26.92
C SER A 134 -5.04 -78.66 -27.77
N TYR A 135 -3.80 -78.35 -28.18
CA TYR A 135 -2.95 -79.30 -28.91
C TYR A 135 -2.49 -80.45 -28.01
N VAL A 136 -2.10 -80.17 -26.77
CA VAL A 136 -1.64 -81.20 -25.81
C VAL A 136 -2.79 -82.14 -25.42
N VAL A 137 -4.00 -81.62 -25.19
CA VAL A 137 -5.18 -82.44 -24.88
C VAL A 137 -5.56 -83.33 -26.05
N ASN A 138 -5.55 -82.82 -27.30
CA ASN A 138 -5.86 -83.65 -28.47
C ASN A 138 -4.83 -84.78 -28.70
N ILE A 139 -3.54 -84.53 -28.42
CA ILE A 139 -2.50 -85.58 -28.51
C ILE A 139 -2.73 -86.66 -27.44
N ALA A 140 -3.08 -86.27 -26.21
CA ALA A 140 -3.36 -87.22 -25.11
C ALA A 140 -4.61 -88.09 -25.38
N TYR A 141 -5.66 -87.54 -26.00
CA TYR A 141 -6.84 -88.32 -26.39
C TYR A 141 -6.57 -89.25 -27.59
N SER A 142 -5.69 -88.87 -28.51
CA SER A 142 -5.36 -89.69 -29.69
C SER A 142 -4.45 -90.90 -29.39
N GLN A 143 -3.81 -90.95 -28.23
CA GLN A 143 -2.96 -92.06 -27.79
C GLN A 143 -3.60 -92.95 -26.70
N GLY A 144 -4.85 -92.66 -26.32
CA GLY A 144 -5.58 -93.33 -25.25
C GLY A 144 -6.81 -94.15 -25.67
N GLN A 145 -6.98 -94.45 -26.96
CA GLN A 145 -7.96 -95.43 -27.47
C GLN A 145 -7.25 -96.50 -28.32
#